data_AF-A0A857FU64-F1
#
_entry.id   AF-A0A857FU64-F1
#
_cell.length_a   1.000
_cell.length_b   1.000
_cell.length_c   1.000
_cell.angle_alpha   90.00
_cell.angle_beta   90.00
_cell.angle_gamma   90.00
#
_symmetry.space_group_name_H-M   'P 1'
#
loop_
_entity.id
_entity.type
_entity.pdbx_description
1 polymer ?
#
loop_
_entity_poly.entity_id
_entity_poly.type
_entity_poly.pdbx_seq_one_letter_code
_entity_poly.pdbx_strand_id
1 'polypeptide(L)'
;MMVRILSCWVALLVLLAVELFLTAAGVNGGIGACAGLMALLVAYGFMRITRAPALAFIFAIGGLFWLSILLALGSLDSFTRTNFPVGDTLSSTAQNPRTPPDTAP
;
A
#
# COMPACT_ATOMS: atom_id res chain seq x y z
N MET A 1 -4.86 5.81 -35.03
CA MET A 1 -5.01 6.39 -33.67
C MET A 1 -5.82 5.46 -32.76
N MET A 2 -7.00 5.01 -33.19
CA MET A 2 -7.85 4.04 -32.47
C MET A 2 -7.14 2.72 -32.13
N VAL A 3 -6.42 2.12 -33.09
CA VAL A 3 -5.71 0.83 -32.93
C VAL A 3 -4.68 0.86 -31.80
N ARG A 4 -3.97 1.98 -31.61
CA ARG A 4 -2.96 2.14 -30.56
C ARG A 4 -3.59 2.24 -29.17
N ILE A 5 -4.75 2.89 -29.09
CA ILE A 5 -5.51 3.02 -27.84
C ILE A 5 -6.10 1.67 -27.47
N LEU A 6 -6.65 0.97 -28.46
CA LEU A 6 -7.16 -0.40 -28.30
C LEU A 6 -6.04 -1.36 -27.84
N SER A 7 -4.84 -1.26 -28.42
CA SER A 7 -3.72 -2.13 -28.04
C SER A 7 -3.20 -1.84 -26.63
N CYS A 8 -3.09 -0.56 -26.23
CA CYS A 8 -2.80 -0.19 -24.83
C CYS A 8 -3.86 -0.70 -23.87
N TRP A 9 -5.13 -0.60 -24.25
CA TRP A 9 -6.24 -1.07 -23.44
C TRP A 9 -6.20 -2.59 -23.25
N VAL A 10 -6.01 -3.36 -24.32
CA VAL A 10 -5.85 -4.82 -24.25
C VAL A 10 -4.62 -5.18 -23.40
N ALA A 11 -3.50 -4.48 -23.55
CA ALA A 11 -2.31 -4.72 -22.75
C ALA A 11 -2.55 -4.50 -21.25
N LEU A 12 -3.32 -3.48 -20.86
CA LEU A 12 -3.72 -3.24 -19.47
C LEU A 12 -4.62 -4.37 -18.94
N LEU A 13 -5.57 -4.85 -19.74
CA LEU A 13 -6.41 -5.98 -19.34
C LEU A 13 -5.62 -7.27 -19.16
N VAL A 14 -4.64 -7.53 -20.03
CA VAL A 14 -3.75 -8.69 -19.91
C VAL A 14 -2.89 -8.58 -18.65
N LEU A 15 -2.28 -7.42 -18.40
CA LEU A 15 -1.52 -7.18 -17.17
C LEU A 15 -2.39 -7.38 -15.93
N LEU A 16 -3.65 -6.94 -15.97
CA LEU A 16 -4.59 -7.08 -14.85
C LEU A 16 -4.92 -8.55 -14.59
N ALA A 17 -5.16 -9.32 -15.65
CA ALA A 17 -5.38 -10.75 -15.55
C ALA A 17 -4.16 -11.47 -14.96
N VAL A 18 -2.94 -11.07 -15.36
CA VAL A 18 -1.69 -11.63 -14.82
C VAL A 18 -1.53 -11.30 -13.34
N GLU A 19 -1.82 -10.08 -12.91
CA GLU A 19 -1.74 -9.67 -11.51
C GLU A 19 -2.74 -10.43 -10.62
N LEU A 20 -3.98 -10.59 -11.09
CA LEU A 20 -5.00 -11.39 -10.41
C LEU A 20 -4.59 -12.87 -10.32
N PHE A 21 -3.96 -13.40 -11.37
CA PHE A 21 -3.46 -14.77 -11.38
C PHE A 21 -2.28 -14.96 -10.42
N LEU A 22 -1.33 -14.03 -10.38
CA LEU A 22 -0.20 -14.04 -9.43
C LEU A 22 -0.68 -13.96 -7.98
N THR A 23 -1.68 -13.12 -7.73
CA THR A 23 -2.33 -13.00 -6.41
C THR A 23 -3.02 -14.31 -6.02
N ALA A 24 -3.76 -14.93 -6.95
CA ALA A 24 -4.39 -16.23 -6.73
C ALA A 24 -3.38 -17.36 -6.51
N ALA A 25 -2.20 -17.28 -7.14
CA ALA A 25 -1.09 -18.21 -6.97
C ALA A 25 -0.27 -17.97 -5.68
N GLY A 26 -0.58 -16.92 -4.90
CA GLY A 26 0.14 -16.58 -3.67
C GLY A 26 1.53 -15.96 -3.90
N VAL A 27 1.84 -15.54 -5.12
CA VAL A 27 3.14 -14.94 -5.47
C VAL A 27 3.07 -13.42 -5.27
N ASN A 28 3.22 -12.99 -4.02
CA ASN A 28 3.05 -11.58 -3.64
C ASN A 28 4.16 -10.65 -4.19
N GLY A 29 5.35 -11.18 -4.51
CA GLY A 29 6.48 -10.38 -5.00
C GLY A 29 6.28 -9.77 -6.39
N GLY A 30 5.43 -10.39 -7.23
CA GLY A 30 5.20 -9.94 -8.62
C GLY A 30 4.18 -8.81 -8.77
N ILE A 31 3.38 -8.55 -7.73
CA ILE A 31 2.23 -7.63 -7.79
C ILE A 31 2.70 -6.18 -7.97
N GLY A 32 3.71 -5.76 -7.18
CA GLY A 32 4.27 -4.40 -7.29
C GLY A 32 4.90 -4.12 -8.66
N ALA A 33 5.52 -5.13 -9.27
CA ALA A 33 6.07 -5.01 -10.61
C ALA A 33 4.97 -4.85 -11.68
N CYS A 34 3.86 -5.60 -11.57
CA CYS A 34 2.72 -5.48 -12.47
C CYS A 34 2.04 -4.11 -12.36
N ALA A 35 1.81 -3.64 -11.13
CA ALA A 35 1.22 -2.33 -10.87
C ALA A 35 2.09 -1.18 -11.45
N GLY A 36 3.41 -1.28 -11.29
CA GLY A 36 4.36 -0.33 -11.90
C GLY A 36 4.29 -0.33 -13.43
N LEU A 37 4.21 -1.52 -14.05
CA LEU A 37 4.10 -1.69 -15.51
C LEU A 37 2.79 -1.09 -16.06
N MET A 38 1.67 -1.27 -15.37
CA MET A 38 0.40 -0.64 -15.74
C MET A 38 0.48 0.89 -15.66
N ALA A 39 1.03 1.44 -14.58
CA ALA A 39 1.18 2.88 -14.42
C ALA A 39 2.03 3.48 -15.55
N LEU A 40 3.09 2.78 -15.96
CA LEU A 40 3.96 3.18 -17.06
C LEU A 40 3.22 3.14 -18.40
N LEU A 41 2.44 2.09 -18.67
CA LEU A 41 1.59 1.99 -19.86
C LEU A 41 0.55 3.12 -19.94
N VAL A 42 -0.06 3.51 -18.82
CA VAL A 42 -1.01 4.63 -18.78
C VAL A 42 -0.29 5.97 -19.05
N ALA A 43 0.85 6.20 -18.41
CA ALA A 43 1.63 7.43 -18.58
C ALA A 43 2.11 7.65 -20.03
N TYR A 44 2.61 6.59 -20.67
CA TYR A 44 3.12 6.66 -22.04
C TYR A 44 2.03 6.51 -23.11
N GLY A 45 1.07 5.60 -22.90
CA GLY A 45 0.03 5.27 -23.87
C GLY A 45 -1.12 6.27 -23.93
N PHE A 46 -1.64 6.66 -22.76
CA PHE A 46 -2.82 7.51 -22.65
C PHE A 46 -2.47 8.97 -22.37
N MET A 47 -1.59 9.24 -21.41
CA MET A 47 -1.23 10.61 -21.03
C MET A 47 -0.31 11.32 -22.04
N ARG A 48 0.28 10.59 -23.01
CA ARG A 48 1.27 11.10 -23.98
C ARG A 48 2.29 12.03 -23.32
N ILE A 49 2.85 11.63 -22.18
CA ILE A 49 3.75 12.48 -21.40
C ILE A 49 4.98 12.92 -22.21
N THR A 50 5.34 12.16 -23.26
CA THR A 50 6.38 12.47 -24.25
C THR A 50 6.07 13.65 -25.18
N ARG A 51 4.81 14.13 -25.23
CA ARG A 51 4.41 15.38 -25.91
C ARG A 51 4.13 16.51 -24.92
N ALA A 52 4.20 16.26 -23.62
CA ALA A 52 3.98 17.26 -22.60
C ALA A 52 5.25 18.13 -22.42
N PRO A 53 5.10 19.41 -22.03
CA PRO A 53 6.24 20.28 -21.74
C PRO A 53 7.14 19.66 -20.66
N ALA A 54 8.46 19.78 -20.84
CA ALA A 54 9.47 19.15 -19.97
C ALA A 54 9.29 19.46 -18.47
N LEU A 55 8.69 20.62 -18.15
CA LEU A 55 8.40 21.04 -16.78
C LEU A 55 7.38 20.13 -16.08
N ALA A 56 6.38 19.62 -16.80
CA ALA A 56 5.40 18.67 -16.27
C ALA A 56 6.04 17.31 -15.95
N PHE A 57 7.02 16.89 -16.74
CA PHE A 57 7.75 15.64 -16.52
C PHE A 57 8.62 15.71 -15.26
N ILE A 58 9.36 16.81 -15.08
CA ILE A 58 10.19 17.03 -13.88
C ILE A 58 9.32 17.09 -12.63
N PHE A 59 8.15 17.76 -12.70
CA PHE A 59 7.22 17.81 -11.57
C PHE A 59 6.64 16.43 -11.23
N ALA A 60 6.26 15.63 -12.25
CA ALA A 60 5.76 14.27 -12.04
C ALA A 60 6.81 13.37 -11.39
N ILE A 61 8.07 13.44 -11.85
CA ILE A 61 9.18 12.69 -11.24
C ILE A 61 9.46 13.18 -9.82
N GLY A 62 9.47 14.49 -9.59
CA GLY A 62 9.65 15.06 -8.25
C GLY A 62 8.55 14.63 -7.28
N GLY A 63 7.30 14.60 -7.74
CA GLY A 63 6.16 14.09 -6.98
C GLY A 63 6.27 12.59 -6.68
N LEU A 64 6.63 11.77 -7.67
CA LEU A 64 6.86 10.33 -7.48
C LEU A 64 8.01 10.06 -6.50
N PHE A 65 9.08 10.82 -6.59
CA PHE A 65 10.21 10.76 -5.65
C PHE A 65 9.76 11.08 -4.23
N TRP A 66 9.03 12.18 -4.05
CA TRP A 66 8.54 12.59 -2.74
C TRP A 66 7.53 11.59 -2.16
N LEU A 67 6.61 11.10 -2.98
CA LEU A 67 5.64 10.06 -2.60
C LEU A 67 6.36 8.78 -2.14
N SER A 68 7.41 8.36 -2.85
CA SER A 68 8.20 7.18 -2.48
C SER A 68 8.88 7.35 -1.13
N ILE A 69 9.40 8.54 -0.83
CA ILE A 69 9.99 8.84 0.48
C ILE A 69 8.93 8.77 1.58
N LEU A 70 7.79 9.45 1.40
CA LEU A 70 6.71 9.45 2.38
C LEU A 70 6.16 8.04 2.61
N LEU A 71 6.04 7.23 1.55
CA LEU A 71 5.61 5.85 1.65
C LEU A 71 6.62 5.00 2.42
N ALA A 72 7.92 5.13 2.13
CA ALA A 72 8.96 4.40 2.84
C ALA A 72 9.00 4.80 4.33
N LEU A 73 9.00 6.11 4.63
CA LEU A 73 8.99 6.61 5.99
C LEU A 73 7.75 6.16 6.77
N GLY A 74 6.56 6.26 6.17
CA GLY A 74 5.31 5.80 6.80
C GLY A 74 5.23 4.27 6.96
N SER A 75 5.82 3.51 6.04
CA SER A 75 5.88 2.05 6.17
C SER A 75 6.80 1.62 7.31
N LEU A 76 7.92 2.33 7.48
CA LEU A 76 8.87 2.09 8.55
C LEU A 76 8.38 2.59 9.91
N ASP A 77 7.50 3.60 9.94
CA ASP A 77 6.87 4.10 11.18
C ASP A 77 6.21 2.98 11.98
N SER A 78 5.46 2.08 11.33
CA SER A 78 4.86 0.90 11.96
C SER A 78 5.88 -0.04 12.59
N PHE A 79 7.06 -0.20 12.00
CA PHE A 79 8.12 -1.05 12.55
C PHE A 79 8.85 -0.38 13.73
N THR A 80 8.83 0.96 13.81
CA THR A 80 9.44 1.70 14.91
C THR A 80 8.52 1.86 16.12
N ARG A 81 7.20 1.63 15.99
CA ARG A 81 6.30 1.55 17.14
C ARG A 81 6.48 0.22 17.88
N THR A 82 7.06 0.28 19.07
CA THR A 82 6.97 -0.79 20.06
C THR A 82 5.53 -0.89 20.56
N ASN A 83 4.78 -1.85 20.02
CA ASN A 83 3.51 -2.26 20.62
C ASN A 83 3.83 -2.94 21.96
N PHE A 84 3.68 -2.21 23.06
CA PHE A 84 3.65 -2.84 24.37
C PHE A 84 2.37 -3.68 24.43
N PRO A 85 2.45 -5.00 24.66
CA PRO A 85 1.26 -5.74 25.02
C PRO A 85 0.74 -5.12 26.32
N VAL A 86 -0.39 -4.39 26.24
CA VAL A 86 -1.25 -4.22 27.41
C VAL A 86 -1.74 -5.62 27.70
N GLY A 87 -0.98 -6.32 28.54
CA GLY A 87 -1.37 -7.63 29.03
C GLY A 87 -2.73 -7.52 29.70
N ASP A 88 -3.47 -8.61 29.67
CA ASP A 88 -4.75 -8.83 30.34
C ASP A 88 -4.71 -8.61 31.88
N THR A 89 -3.61 -8.07 32.43
CA THR A 89 -3.39 -7.70 33.82
C THR A 89 -4.27 -6.55 34.29
N LEU A 90 -4.69 -5.64 33.40
CA LEU A 90 -5.69 -4.61 33.74
C LEU A 90 -7.12 -5.19 33.75
N SER A 91 -7.39 -6.21 32.94
CA SER A 91 -8.67 -6.95 32.93
C SER A 91 -8.85 -7.81 34.17
N SER A 92 -7.75 -8.37 34.73
CA SER A 92 -7.80 -9.19 35.95
C SER A 92 -7.91 -8.38 37.25
N THR A 93 -7.50 -7.11 37.26
CA THR A 93 -7.51 -6.28 38.50
C THR A 93 -8.90 -5.70 38.79
N ALA A 94 -9.75 -5.51 37.78
CA ALA A 94 -11.12 -5.04 37.96
C ALA A 94 -12.06 -6.09 38.60
N GLN A 95 -11.65 -7.37 38.64
CA GLN A 95 -12.52 -8.49 39.06
C GLN A 95 -12.30 -8.97 40.51
N ASN A 96 -11.49 -8.28 41.31
CA ASN A 96 -11.33 -8.62 42.74
C ASN A 96 -11.82 -7.48 43.64
N PRO A 97 -13.14 -7.35 43.87
CA PRO A 97 -13.64 -6.57 44.98
C PRO A 97 -13.27 -7.32 46.26
N ARG A 98 -12.17 -6.91 46.92
CA ARG A 98 -11.85 -7.37 48.27
C ARG A 98 -13.02 -7.02 49.20
N THR A 99 -13.89 -7.98 49.46
CA THR A 99 -14.80 -7.96 50.60
C THR A 99 -13.96 -8.02 51.88
N PRO A 100 -14.08 -7.04 52.81
CA PRO A 100 -13.42 -7.12 54.10
C PRO A 100 -13.97 -8.31 54.89
N PRO A 101 -13.15 -9.08 55.62
CA PRO A 101 -13.68 -10.06 56.55
C PRO A 101 -14.21 -9.32 57.79
N ASP A 102 -15.54 -9.21 57.90
CA ASP A 102 -16.19 -8.99 59.18
C ASP A 102 -15.89 -10.19 60.08
N THR A 103 -15.02 -9.99 61.07
CA THR A 103 -14.92 -10.90 62.22
C THR A 103 -14.62 -10.06 63.47
N ALA A 104 -15.69 -9.58 64.09
CA ALA A 104 -15.74 -9.35 65.53
C ALA A 104 -15.75 -10.71 66.23
N PRO A 105 -15.09 -10.85 67.38
CA PRO A 105 -15.81 -10.60 68.64
C PRO A 105 -15.16 -9.55 69.56
#